data_AF-A0A8C6LXE5-F1
#
_entry.id   AF-A0A8C6LXE5-F1
#
_cell.length_a   1.000
_cell.length_b   1.000
_cell.length_c   1.000
_cell.angle_alpha   90.00
_cell.angle_beta   90.00
_cell.angle_gamma   90.00
#
_symmetry.space_group_name_H-M   'P 1'
#
loop_
_entity.id
_entity.type
_entity.pdbx_description
1 polymer ?
#
loop_
_entity_poly.entity_id
_entity_poly.type
_entity_poly.pdbx_seq_one_letter_code
_entity_poly.pdbx_strand_id
1 'polypeptide(L)' 'MKVTVCFGRTRVVVPCGDGNIKVLNLVEQAAMRYKKAIGKVGSPSSLS' A
#
# COMPACT_ATOMS: atom_id res chain seq x y z
N MET A 1 -0.77 0.78 15.68
CA MET A 1 -1.53 1.58 14.68
C MET A 1 -1.28 1.08 13.26
N LYS A 2 -2.29 1.15 12.39
CA LYS A 2 -2.18 0.87 10.94
C LYS A 2 -3.01 1.88 10.16
N VAL A 3 -2.57 2.24 8.96
CA VAL A 3 -3.31 3.13 8.07
C VAL A 3 -3.53 2.45 6.72
N THR A 4 -4.51 2.93 5.96
CA THR A 4 -4.72 2.51 4.58
C THR A 4 -4.28 3.62 3.64
N VAL A 5 -3.42 3.30 2.68
CA VAL A 5 -2.97 4.22 1.64
C VAL A 5 -3.59 3.79 0.31
N CYS A 6 -4.16 4.75 -0.42
CA CYS A 6 -4.77 4.51 -1.72
C CYS A 6 -3.80 4.91 -2.84
N PHE A 7 -3.48 3.97 -3.73
CA PHE A 7 -2.78 4.17 -4.99
C PHE A 7 -3.79 3.99 -6.13
N GLY A 8 -4.47 5.07 -6.51
CA GLY A 8 -5.62 4.99 -7.41
C GLY A 8 -6.71 4.10 -6.81
N ARG A 9 -7.06 3.00 -7.49
CA ARG A 9 -8.05 2.01 -7.03
C ARG A 9 -7.47 0.96 -6.05
N THR A 10 -6.15 0.86 -5.96
CA THR A 10 -5.49 -0.16 -5.14
C THR A 10 -5.29 0.36 -3.73
N ARG A 11 -5.82 -0.36 -2.74
CA ARG A 11 -5.71 -0.01 -1.32
C ARG A 11 -4.68 -0.90 -0.66
N VAL A 12 -3.77 -0.30 0.10
CA VAL A 12 -2.66 -0.99 0.75
C VAL A 12 -2.63 -0.63 2.23
N VAL A 13 -2.61 -1.65 3.09
CA VAL A 13 -2.49 -1.46 4.54
C VAL A 13 -1.02 -1.32 4.91
N VAL A 14 -0.69 -0.25 5.62
CA VAL A 14 0.66 0.05 6.10
C VAL A 14 0.64 0.06 7.64
N PRO A 15 1.40 -0.83 8.31
CA PRO A 15 1.60 -0.75 9.75
C PRO A 15 2.52 0.44 10.08
N CYS A 16 2.16 1.21 11.10
CA CYS A 16 2.88 2.44 11.48
C CYS A 16 3.41 2.40 12.91
N GLY A 17 3.48 1.21 13.54
CA GLY A 17 3.87 1.06 14.95
C GLY A 17 2.94 1.89 15.84
N ASP A 18 3.49 2.75 16.68
CA ASP A 18 2.76 3.64 17.60
C ASP A 18 2.30 4.96 16.96
N GLY A 19 2.51 5.14 15.65
CA GLY A 19 2.07 6.33 14.90
C GLY A 19 3.10 7.45 14.83
N ASN A 20 4.23 7.36 15.56
CA ASN A 20 5.33 8.33 15.48
C ASN A 20 6.29 8.05 14.31
N ILE A 21 5.74 7.95 13.09
CA ILE A 21 6.50 7.71 11.85
C ILE A 21 6.44 8.96 10.97
N LYS A 22 7.56 9.33 10.35
CA LYS A 22 7.57 10.40 9.35
C LYS A 22 6.75 10.00 8.14
N VAL A 23 6.02 10.96 7.57
CA VAL A 23 5.22 10.74 6.35
C VAL A 23 6.06 10.16 5.21
N LEU A 24 7.31 10.63 5.03
CA LEU A 24 8.23 10.10 4.03
C LEU A 24 8.44 8.58 4.17
N ASN A 25 8.76 8.11 5.39
CA ASN A 25 8.95 6.70 5.70
C ASN A 25 7.66 5.87 5.46
N LEU A 26 6.50 6.46 5.76
CA LEU A 26 5.19 5.84 5.51
C LEU A 26 4.94 5.67 4.01
N VAL A 27 5.26 6.68 3.19
CA VAL A 27 5.11 6.64 1.73
C VAL A 27 6.03 5.59 1.12
N GLU A 28 7.29 5.49 1.53
CA GLU A 28 8.22 4.45 1.06
C GLU A 28 7.69 3.03 1.36
N GLN A 29 7.20 2.84 2.58
CA GLN A 29 6.57 1.60 3.02
C GLN A 29 5.28 1.27 2.26
N ALA A 30 4.48 2.28 1.93
CA ALA A 30 3.27 2.13 1.13
C ALA A 30 3.63 1.75 -0.31
N ALA A 31 4.62 2.42 -0.90
CA ALA A 31 5.07 2.18 -2.27
C ALA A 31 5.65 0.77 -2.44
N MET A 32 6.47 0.29 -1.50
CA MET A 32 6.98 -1.08 -1.53
C MET A 32 5.85 -2.12 -1.50
N ARG A 33 4.82 -1.90 -0.68
CA ARG A 33 3.68 -2.81 -0.57
C ARG A 33 2.78 -2.75 -1.80
N TYR A 34 2.56 -1.55 -2.35
CA TYR A 34 1.84 -1.37 -3.61
C TYR A 34 2.52 -2.14 -4.74
N LYS A 35 3.84 -2.00 -4.93
CA LYS A 35 4.60 -2.75 -5.93
C LYS A 35 4.42 -4.26 -5.79
N LYS A 36 4.43 -4.80 -4.56
CA LYS A 36 4.17 -6.23 -4.30
C LYS A 36 2.73 -6.63 -4.61
N ALA A 37 1.75 -5.77 -4.31
CA ALA A 37 0.35 -6.02 -4.60
C ALA A 37 0.12 -6.06 -6.11
N ILE A 38 0.61 -5.07 -6.87
CA ILE A 38 0.42 -5.03 -8.33
C ILE A 38 1.26 -6.09 -9.06
N GLY A 39 2.44 -6.44 -8.54
CA GLY A 39 3.25 -7.54 -9.10
C GLY A 39 2.60 -8.92 -8.96
N LYS A 40 1.65 -9.07 -8.02
CA LYS A 40 0.78 -10.25 -7.91
C LYS A 40 -0.52 -10.12 -8.73
N VAL A 41 -0.96 -8.89 -9.02
CA VAL A 41 -2.23 -8.57 -9.69
C VAL A 41 -2.05 -8.38 -11.21
N GLY A 42 -0.89 -8.73 -11.76
CA GLY A 42 -0.60 -8.69 -13.21
C GLY A 42 -1.37 -9.68 -14.10
N SER A 43 -2.52 -10.20 -13.67
CA SER A 43 -3.49 -10.88 -14.55
C SER A 43 -4.81 -10.11 -14.55
N PRO A 44 -5.17 -9.42 -15.65
CA PRO A 44 -6.33 -8.54 -15.74
C PRO A 44 -7.64 -9.33 -15.99
N SER A 45 -7.99 -10.27 -15.12
CA SER A 45 -9.22 -11.07 -15.22
C SER A 45 -10.29 -10.72 -14.18
N SER A 46 -10.17 -9.60 -13.47
CA SER A 46 -11.16 -9.18 -12.45
C SER A 46 -11.72 -7.79 -12.67
N LEU A 47 -12.19 -7.55 -13.89
CA LEU A 47 -13.25 -6.58 -14.14
C LEU A 47 -14.38 -7.32 -14.84
N SER A 48 -15.23 -7.97 -14.05
CA SER A 48 -16.59 -8.35 -14.43
C SER A 48 -17.53 -7.16 -14.27
#